data_AF-A0A661SCF3-F1
#
_entry.id   AF-A0A661SCF3-F1
#
_cell.length_a   1.000
_cell.length_b   1.000
_cell.length_c   1.000
_cell.angle_alpha   90.00
_cell.angle_beta   90.00
_cell.angle_gamma   90.00
#
_symmetry.space_group_name_H-M   'P 1'
#
loop_
_entity.id
_entity.type
_entity.pdbx_description
1 polymer ?
#
loop_
_entity_poly.entity_id
_entity_poly.type
_entity_poly.pdbx_seq_one_letter_code
_entity_poly.pdbx_strand_id
1 'polypeptide(L)'
;YEEAVFAYEEFESLHPRNEAIPYVIYQIGLCHFEQTDTIDRDQTAAQRALDIFSRLVKKFPGDSYAAKARERIGQCKKNLAEHEFYVGLFYYKSKHYKAALGRFQMILSSYPDMPVHKDAVRYAGLCEDVLQQGNN
;
A
#
# COMPACT_ATOMS: atom_id res chain seq x y z
N TYR A 1 1.25 17.54 -10.31
CA TYR A 1 0.20 16.75 -9.63
C TYR A 1 -0.37 17.47 -8.41
N GLU A 2 0.43 18.18 -7.61
CA GLU A 2 -0.07 18.89 -6.41
C GLU A 2 -1.17 19.92 -6.70
N GLU A 3 -1.02 20.76 -7.74
CA GLU A 3 -2.05 21.73 -8.13
C GLU A 3 -3.38 21.06 -8.49
N ALA A 4 -3.34 19.90 -9.15
CA ALA A 4 -4.53 19.15 -9.51
C ALA A 4 -5.20 18.54 -8.26
N VAL A 5 -4.41 17.99 -7.33
CA VAL A 5 -4.92 17.49 -6.05
C VAL A 5 -5.62 18.61 -5.30
N PHE A 6 -4.98 19.78 -5.17
CA PHE A 6 -5.56 20.93 -4.50
C PHE A 6 -6.89 21.36 -5.13
N ALA A 7 -6.96 21.49 -6.46
CA ALA A 7 -8.19 21.87 -7.16
C ALA A 7 -9.32 20.85 -6.95
N TYR A 8 -9.02 19.55 -6.95
CA TYR A 8 -10.02 18.52 -6.70
C TYR A 8 -10.48 18.49 -5.24
N GLU A 9 -9.58 18.66 -4.27
CA GLU A 9 -9.93 18.75 -2.85
C GLU A 9 -10.77 19.99 -2.56
N GLU A 10 -10.46 21.13 -3.17
CA GLU A 10 -11.26 22.34 -3.07
C GLU A 10 -12.66 22.13 -3.64
N PHE A 11 -12.78 21.49 -4.82
CA PHE A 11 -14.08 21.16 -5.39
C PHE A 11 -14.89 20.22 -4.49
N GLU A 12 -14.27 19.16 -3.93
CA GLU A 12 -14.94 18.25 -2.99
C GLU A 12 -15.46 18.99 -1.76
N SER A 13 -14.67 19.94 -1.23
CA SER A 13 -15.02 20.75 -0.06
C SER A 13 -16.16 21.72 -0.33
N LEU A 14 -16.14 22.42 -1.47
CA LEU A 14 -17.15 23.41 -1.84
C LEU A 14 -18.46 22.77 -2.31
N HIS A 15 -18.40 21.56 -2.87
CA HIS A 15 -19.56 20.90 -3.50
C HIS A 15 -19.79 19.45 -3.04
N PRO A 16 -19.88 19.17 -1.72
CA PRO A 16 -19.83 17.81 -1.17
C PRO A 16 -21.02 16.91 -1.54
N ARG A 17 -22.11 17.48 -2.07
CA ARG A 17 -23.32 16.76 -2.53
C ARG A 17 -23.41 16.64 -4.06
N ASN A 18 -22.39 17.08 -4.79
CA ASN A 18 -22.37 16.99 -6.24
C ASN A 18 -22.28 15.51 -6.68
N GLU A 19 -22.96 15.16 -7.77
CA GLU A 19 -22.92 13.81 -8.33
C GLU A 19 -21.52 13.41 -8.83
N ALA A 20 -20.65 14.38 -9.14
CA ALA A 20 -19.29 14.16 -9.58
C ALA A 20 -18.31 13.80 -8.45
N ILE A 21 -18.71 13.83 -7.18
CA ILE A 21 -17.81 13.55 -6.06
C ILE A 21 -17.08 12.19 -6.16
N PRO A 22 -17.72 11.07 -6.57
CA PRO A 22 -16.99 9.82 -6.78
C PRO A 22 -15.86 9.93 -7.81
N TYR A 23 -16.09 10.67 -8.91
CA TYR A 23 -15.07 10.97 -9.91
C TYR A 23 -13.93 11.82 -9.32
N VAL A 24 -14.27 12.88 -8.58
CA VAL A 24 -13.29 13.79 -7.97
C VAL A 24 -12.38 13.05 -6.99
N ILE A 25 -12.93 12.24 -6.09
CA ILE A 25 -12.13 11.43 -5.15
C ILE A 25 -11.24 10.45 -5.92
N TYR A 26 -11.76 9.84 -6.99
CA TYR A 26 -10.95 8.95 -7.83
C TYR A 26 -9.76 9.69 -8.46
N GLN A 27 -9.96 10.92 -8.95
CA GLN A 27 -8.89 11.73 -9.53
C GLN A 27 -7.83 12.14 -8.50
N ILE A 28 -8.21 12.46 -7.26
CA ILE A 28 -7.25 12.70 -6.17
C ILE A 28 -6.38 11.46 -5.94
N GLY A 29 -7.01 10.28 -5.84
CA GLY A 29 -6.30 9.02 -5.66
C GLY A 29 -5.37 8.72 -6.84
N LEU A 30 -5.84 8.99 -8.07
CA LEU A 30 -5.05 8.79 -9.29
C LEU A 30 -3.83 9.72 -9.33
N CYS A 31 -3.96 10.98 -8.94
CA CYS A 31 -2.82 11.90 -8.87
C CYS A 31 -1.72 11.38 -7.94
N HIS A 32 -2.06 10.79 -6.80
CA HIS A 32 -1.08 10.14 -5.92
C HIS A 32 -0.56 8.83 -6.49
N PHE A 33 -1.42 8.05 -7.14
CA PHE A 33 -1.04 6.78 -7.77
C PHE A 33 0.01 6.97 -8.87
N GLU A 34 -0.15 7.99 -9.71
CA GLU A 34 0.81 8.31 -10.78
C GLU A 34 2.15 8.86 -10.25
N GLN A 35 2.22 9.19 -8.95
CA GLN A 35 3.46 9.56 -8.27
C GLN A 35 4.11 8.38 -7.54
N THR A 36 3.54 7.17 -7.65
CA THR A 36 4.18 5.97 -7.09
C THR A 36 5.45 5.65 -7.84
N ASP A 37 6.49 5.31 -7.08
CA ASP A 37 7.81 4.99 -7.61
C ASP A 37 8.12 3.50 -7.40
N THR A 38 9.34 3.10 -7.77
CA THR A 38 9.82 1.73 -7.61
C THR A 38 9.83 1.27 -6.14
N ILE A 39 9.76 -0.05 -5.94
CA ILE A 39 9.63 -0.70 -4.63
C ILE A 39 10.78 -0.41 -3.66
N ASP A 40 11.90 0.14 -4.12
CA ASP A 40 13.08 0.49 -3.31
C ASP A 40 13.07 1.94 -2.81
N ARG A 41 12.09 2.75 -3.23
CA ARG A 41 11.95 4.17 -2.92
C ARG A 41 10.83 4.46 -1.92
N ASP A 42 10.66 5.73 -1.56
CA ASP A 42 9.62 6.21 -0.64
C ASP A 42 8.21 5.84 -1.11
N GLN A 43 7.42 5.24 -0.22
CA GLN A 43 6.09 4.72 -0.53
C GLN A 43 4.96 5.65 -0.08
N THR A 44 5.24 6.90 0.28
CA THR A 44 4.22 7.86 0.76
C THR A 44 3.14 8.07 -0.29
N ALA A 45 3.51 8.16 -1.56
CA ALA A 45 2.55 8.30 -2.66
C ALA A 45 1.61 7.08 -2.78
N ALA A 46 2.15 5.87 -2.65
CA ALA A 46 1.37 4.63 -2.71
C ALA A 46 0.39 4.52 -1.54
N GLN A 47 0.83 4.89 -0.33
CA GLN A 47 -0.02 4.90 0.84
C GLN A 47 -1.16 5.94 0.71
N ARG A 48 -0.85 7.17 0.28
CA ARG A 48 -1.88 8.20 0.05
C ARG A 48 -2.90 7.77 -1.01
N ALA A 49 -2.44 7.18 -2.12
CA ALA A 49 -3.33 6.65 -3.15
C ALA A 49 -4.25 5.57 -2.58
N LEU A 50 -3.69 4.61 -1.82
CA LEU A 50 -4.45 3.56 -1.16
C LEU A 50 -5.54 4.13 -0.24
N ASP A 51 -5.21 5.12 0.58
CA ASP A 51 -6.14 5.74 1.52
C ASP A 51 -7.30 6.44 0.80
N ILE A 52 -7.01 7.20 -0.26
CA ILE A 52 -8.01 7.91 -1.04
C ILE A 52 -8.92 6.96 -1.82
N PHE A 53 -8.36 5.95 -2.48
CA PHE A 53 -9.17 4.94 -3.17
C PHE A 53 -10.03 4.14 -2.18
N SER A 54 -9.49 3.79 -1.00
CA SER A 54 -10.25 3.10 0.03
C SER A 54 -11.40 3.96 0.56
N ARG A 55 -11.17 5.27 0.71
CA ARG A 55 -12.21 6.26 1.06
C ARG A 55 -13.32 6.28 0.01
N LEU A 56 -12.98 6.29 -1.27
CA LEU A 56 -13.96 6.24 -2.37
C LEU A 56 -14.81 4.96 -2.30
N VAL A 57 -14.17 3.79 -2.22
CA VAL A 57 -14.88 2.51 -2.16
C VAL A 57 -15.79 2.42 -0.93
N LYS A 58 -15.35 2.95 0.21
CA LYS A 58 -16.15 2.99 1.45
C LYS A 58 -17.35 3.92 1.33
N LYS A 59 -17.18 5.10 0.73
CA LYS A 59 -18.23 6.14 0.66
C LYS A 59 -19.23 5.89 -0.47
N PHE A 60 -18.79 5.31 -1.59
CA PHE A 60 -19.60 5.11 -2.79
C PHE A 60 -19.47 3.69 -3.37
N PRO A 61 -19.80 2.63 -2.61
CA PRO A 61 -19.48 1.25 -2.99
C PRO A 61 -20.11 0.78 -4.31
N GLY A 62 -21.25 1.34 -4.72
CA GLY A 62 -21.96 1.00 -5.96
C GLY A 62 -21.53 1.81 -7.19
N ASP A 63 -20.66 2.82 -7.03
CA ASP A 63 -20.27 3.71 -8.13
C ASP A 63 -19.25 3.07 -9.07
N SER A 64 -19.30 3.42 -10.35
CA SER A 64 -18.36 2.93 -11.36
C SER A 64 -16.90 3.30 -11.06
N TYR A 65 -16.65 4.46 -10.45
CA TYR A 65 -15.31 4.87 -10.03
C TYR A 65 -14.84 4.10 -8.79
N ALA A 66 -15.74 3.65 -7.93
CA ALA A 66 -15.39 2.75 -6.85
C ALA A 66 -14.96 1.36 -7.39
N ALA A 67 -15.58 0.88 -8.49
CA ALA A 67 -15.10 -0.33 -9.15
C ALA A 67 -13.67 -0.18 -9.68
N LYS A 68 -13.35 0.94 -10.35
CA LYS A 68 -11.99 1.26 -10.80
C LYS A 68 -11.01 1.40 -9.61
N ALA A 69 -11.45 2.04 -8.53
CA ALA A 69 -10.63 2.23 -7.34
C ALA A 69 -10.23 0.91 -6.67
N ARG A 70 -11.09 -0.12 -6.69
CA ARG A 70 -10.74 -1.47 -6.17
C ARG A 70 -9.54 -2.08 -6.87
N GLU A 71 -9.44 -1.91 -8.19
CA GLU A 71 -8.29 -2.38 -8.96
C GLU A 71 -7.01 -1.64 -8.54
N ARG A 72 -7.09 -0.30 -8.42
CA ARG A 72 -5.96 0.52 -7.98
C ARG A 72 -5.54 0.24 -6.53
N ILE A 73 -6.49 -0.07 -5.64
CA ILE A 73 -6.19 -0.54 -4.27
C ILE A 73 -5.32 -1.80 -4.33
N GLY A 74 -5.66 -2.77 -5.17
CA GLY A 74 -4.86 -3.98 -5.34
C GLY A 74 -3.43 -3.68 -5.78
N GLN A 75 -3.26 -2.74 -6.72
CA GLN A 75 -1.94 -2.31 -7.20
C GLN A 75 -1.13 -1.57 -6.11
N CYS A 76 -1.77 -0.68 -5.34
CA CYS A 76 -1.11 0.00 -4.22
C CYS A 76 -0.65 -0.99 -3.15
N LYS A 77 -1.54 -1.92 -2.74
CA LYS A 77 -1.22 -2.96 -1.77
C LYS A 77 -0.08 -3.86 -2.24
N LYS A 78 -0.07 -4.20 -3.54
CA LYS A 78 1.02 -4.97 -4.13
C LYS A 78 2.36 -4.24 -4.00
N ASN A 79 2.42 -2.96 -4.40
CA ASN A 79 3.64 -2.16 -4.31
C ASN A 79 4.14 -2.07 -2.85
N LEU A 80 3.23 -1.76 -1.91
CA LEU A 80 3.55 -1.67 -0.48
C LEU A 80 4.06 -3.00 0.10
N ALA A 81 3.43 -4.11 -0.26
CA ALA A 81 3.86 -5.44 0.18
C ALA A 81 5.24 -5.83 -0.40
N GLU A 82 5.47 -5.51 -1.68
CA GLU A 82 6.76 -5.74 -2.35
C GLU A 82 7.87 -4.88 -1.76
N HIS A 83 7.59 -3.63 -1.38
CA HIS A 83 8.52 -2.77 -0.64
C HIS A 83 8.90 -3.36 0.72
N GLU A 84 7.92 -3.77 1.54
CA GLU A 84 8.20 -4.40 2.84
C GLU A 84 9.04 -5.67 2.67
N PHE A 85 8.76 -6.46 1.63
CA PHE A 85 9.54 -7.66 1.32
C PHE A 85 10.98 -7.32 0.93
N TYR A 86 11.16 -6.30 0.08
CA TYR A 86 12.47 -5.81 -0.33
C TYR A 86 13.32 -5.37 0.88
N VAL A 87 12.73 -4.58 1.79
CA VAL A 87 13.41 -4.15 3.03
C VAL A 87 13.69 -5.34 3.96
N GLY A 88 12.75 -6.27 4.09
CA GLY A 88 12.94 -7.51 4.85
C GLY A 88 14.10 -8.34 4.32
N LEU A 89 14.23 -8.49 3.00
CA LEU A 89 15.34 -9.18 2.36
C LEU A 89 16.68 -8.47 2.59
N PHE A 90 16.70 -7.14 2.56
CA PHE A 90 17.89 -6.36 2.87
C PHE A 90 18.39 -6.64 4.30
N TYR A 91 17.50 -6.60 5.29
CA TYR A 91 17.85 -6.93 6.68
C TYR A 91 18.27 -8.39 6.84
N TYR A 92 17.58 -9.33 6.17
CA TYR A 92 17.92 -10.74 6.21
C TYR A 92 19.35 -10.99 5.69
N LYS A 93 19.68 -10.43 4.51
CA LYS A 93 21.02 -10.54 3.91
C LYS A 93 22.11 -9.91 4.78
N SER A 94 21.75 -8.86 5.51
CA SER A 94 22.63 -8.17 6.47
C SER A 94 22.68 -8.84 7.85
N LYS A 95 22.08 -10.03 7.99
CA LYS A 95 22.00 -10.83 9.24
C LYS A 95 21.27 -10.13 10.40
N HIS A 96 20.47 -9.11 10.10
CA HIS A 96 19.60 -8.44 11.08
C HIS A 96 18.25 -9.16 11.17
N TYR A 97 18.27 -10.42 11.61
CA TYR A 97 17.10 -11.32 11.53
C TYR A 97 15.88 -10.84 12.31
N LYS A 98 16.06 -10.16 13.46
CA LYS A 98 14.94 -9.57 14.21
C LYS A 98 14.23 -8.46 13.45
N ALA A 99 14.99 -7.60 12.76
CA ALA A 99 14.43 -6.54 11.93
C ALA A 99 13.78 -7.11 10.66
N ALA A 100 14.41 -8.11 10.04
CA ALA A 100 13.86 -8.82 8.89
C ALA A 100 12.52 -9.50 9.23
N LEU A 101 12.46 -10.21 10.36
CA LEU A 101 11.24 -10.87 10.84
C LEU A 101 10.09 -9.88 11.01
N GLY A 102 10.34 -8.71 11.61
CA GLY A 102 9.32 -7.67 11.75
C GLY A 102 8.75 -7.20 10.40
N ARG A 103 9.60 -7.06 9.38
CA ARG A 103 9.17 -6.71 8.01
C ARG A 103 8.33 -7.82 7.39
N PHE A 104 8.73 -9.08 7.49
CA PHE A 104 7.95 -10.18 6.96
C PHE A 104 6.60 -10.35 7.69
N GLN A 105 6.57 -10.20 9.02
CA GLN A 105 5.34 -10.24 9.82
C GLN A 105 4.36 -9.10 9.45
N MET A 106 4.86 -7.93 9.05
CA MET A 106 4.02 -6.86 8.51
C MET A 106 3.27 -7.32 7.25
N ILE A 107 3.96 -8.04 6.35
CA ILE A 107 3.34 -8.58 5.13
C ILE A 107 2.28 -9.63 5.48
N LEU A 108 2.58 -10.54 6.40
CA LEU A 108 1.66 -11.60 6.81
C LEU A 108 0.37 -11.06 7.44
N SER A 109 0.47 -9.96 8.20
CA SER A 109 -0.69 -9.36 8.87
C SER A 109 -1.49 -8.42 7.97
N SER A 110 -0.81 -7.63 7.11
CA SER A 110 -1.46 -6.54 6.35
C SER A 110 -1.81 -6.92 4.90
N TYR A 111 -1.12 -7.91 4.34
CA TYR A 111 -1.19 -8.25 2.91
C TYR A 111 -1.32 -9.76 2.65
N PRO A 112 -2.30 -10.46 3.27
CA PRO A 112 -2.45 -11.91 3.14
C PRO A 112 -2.69 -12.39 1.70
N ASP A 113 -3.31 -11.54 0.87
CA ASP A 113 -3.70 -11.86 -0.50
C ASP A 113 -2.65 -11.44 -1.54
N MET A 114 -1.51 -10.86 -1.12
CA MET A 114 -0.50 -10.38 -2.07
C MET A 114 0.46 -11.50 -2.51
N PRO A 115 0.96 -11.49 -3.76
CA PRO A 115 1.83 -12.56 -4.27
C PRO A 115 3.06 -12.86 -3.41
N VAL A 116 3.66 -11.83 -2.82
CA VAL A 116 4.84 -11.93 -1.94
C VAL A 116 4.57 -12.63 -0.61
N HIS A 117 3.31 -12.87 -0.24
CA HIS A 117 2.93 -13.45 1.05
C HIS A 117 3.59 -14.81 1.29
N LYS A 118 3.60 -15.70 0.28
CA LYS A 118 4.20 -17.03 0.40
C LYS A 118 5.71 -16.95 0.70
N ASP A 119 6.41 -16.04 0.06
CA ASP A 119 7.84 -15.84 0.30
C ASP A 119 8.08 -15.18 1.65
N ALA A 120 7.22 -14.25 2.08
CA ALA A 120 7.27 -13.68 3.42
C ALA A 120 7.12 -14.76 4.51
N VAL A 121 6.20 -15.72 4.35
CA VAL A 121 6.06 -16.86 5.29
C VAL A 121 7.38 -17.63 5.39
N ARG A 122 7.98 -17.95 4.24
CA ARG A 122 9.25 -18.68 4.18
C ARG A 122 10.36 -17.94 4.91
N TYR A 123 10.56 -16.66 4.60
CA TYR A 123 11.65 -15.89 5.19
C TYR A 123 11.42 -15.55 6.67
N ALA A 124 10.17 -15.40 7.11
CA ALA A 124 9.83 -15.27 8.52
C ALA A 124 10.29 -16.52 9.30
N GLY A 125 9.95 -17.72 8.83
CA GLY A 125 10.38 -18.98 9.46
C GLY A 125 11.91 -19.11 9.52
N LEU A 126 12.61 -18.75 8.43
CA LEU A 126 14.08 -18.74 8.43
C LEU A 126 14.66 -17.77 9.47
N CYS A 127 14.04 -16.60 9.69
CA CYS A 127 14.49 -15.68 10.73
C CYS A 127 14.26 -16.26 12.13
N GLU A 128 13.10 -16.88 12.37
CA GLU A 128 12.75 -17.51 13.65
C GLU A 128 13.72 -18.63 14.02
N ASP A 129 14.03 -19.52 13.09
CA ASP A 129 14.99 -20.62 13.29
C ASP A 129 16.36 -20.11 13.72
N VAL A 130 16.88 -19.08 13.04
CA VAL A 130 18.19 -18.49 13.35
C VAL A 130 18.18 -17.80 14.72
N LEU A 131 17.10 -17.11 15.06
CA LEU A 131 16.96 -16.44 16.36
C LEU A 131 16.84 -17.44 17.52
N GLN A 132 16.23 -18.60 17.31
CA GLN A 132 16.17 -19.68 18.31
C GLN A 132 17.54 -20.32 18.53
N GLN A 133 18.30 -20.57 17.46
CA GLN A 133 19.64 -21.16 17.56
C GLN A 133 20.65 -20.24 18.26
N GLY A 134 20.52 -18.93 18.13
CA GLY A 134 21.39 -17.96 18.81
C GLY A 134 21.09 -17.72 20.29
N ASN A 135 19.99 -18.28 20.81
CA ASN A 135 19.57 -18.17 22.22
C ASN A 135 19.93 -19.42 23.06
N ASN A 136 20.53 -20.45 22.45
CA ASN A 136 21.06 -21.65 23.10
C ASN A 136 22.59 -21.63 23.10
#